data_AF-A0A1G9J510-F1
#
_entry.id   AF-A0A1G9J510-F1
#
_cell.length_a   1.000
_cell.length_b   1.000
_cell.length_c   1.000
_cell.angle_alpha   90.00
_cell.angle_beta   90.00
_cell.angle_gamma   90.00
#
_symmetry.space_group_name_H-M   'P 1'
#
loop_
_entity.id
_entity.type
_entity.pdbx_description
1 polymer ?
#
loop_
_entity_poly.entity_id
_entity_poly.type
_entity_poly.pdbx_seq_one_letter_code
_entity_poly.pdbx_strand_id
1 'polypeptide(L)'
;MRRALKLLVLLGVGLLMAKPKGDGPDGPDGDGGDVDPLTGRPKDSAERQERLNFQGKNASTEMAEVHDTAKAEAESGRAGDSDGDGQPDVPGTPDTTRRWTDEQLAEMTNLGNIPDKRQVHILDGEWDYDSGELLGGGHAPGSGNPGKTEFPERWTDEQIMDNISDVARNPGSEPAPRPGGGYRVTGVVDGVEIEVLLNRDGTVWSAYPLGGDGVVFN
;
A
#
# COMPACT_ATOMS: atom_id res chain seq x y z
N MET A 1 10.59 -44.76 12.03
CA MET A 1 11.20 -45.53 13.15
C MET A 1 11.27 -44.64 14.39
N ARG A 2 11.37 -45.22 15.60
CA ARG A 2 11.46 -44.46 16.88
C ARG A 2 12.88 -43.94 17.12
N ARG A 3 13.03 -42.71 17.65
CA ARG A 3 13.93 -42.35 18.78
C ARG A 3 13.37 -41.14 19.53
N ALA A 4 13.56 -41.09 20.85
CA ALA A 4 13.15 -40.00 21.74
C ALA A 4 14.04 -39.98 23.00
N LEU A 5 14.34 -38.79 23.52
CA LEU A 5 15.04 -38.49 24.79
C LEU A 5 14.64 -37.03 25.17
N LYS A 6 14.28 -36.60 26.40
CA LYS A 6 14.81 -36.83 27.77
C LYS A 6 16.24 -36.25 27.94
N LEU A 7 16.70 -35.60 29.02
CA LEU A 7 16.16 -35.10 30.34
C LEU A 7 17.22 -34.09 30.93
N LEU A 8 17.17 -33.39 32.09
CA LEU A 8 16.32 -33.28 33.30
C LEU A 8 16.52 -31.87 33.97
N VAL A 9 15.58 -31.48 34.85
CA VAL A 9 15.55 -30.45 35.92
C VAL A 9 16.85 -30.14 36.70
N LEU A 10 17.01 -28.86 37.11
CA LEU A 10 17.55 -28.34 38.41
C LEU A 10 17.00 -26.88 38.54
N LEU A 11 16.29 -26.38 39.56
CA LEU A 11 16.03 -26.69 40.99
C LEU A 11 17.15 -26.31 41.98
N GLY A 12 16.89 -25.23 42.74
CA GLY A 12 17.64 -24.79 43.92
C GLY A 12 16.70 -24.12 44.93
N VAL A 13 16.89 -24.38 46.23
CA VAL A 13 15.92 -24.06 47.31
C VAL A 13 16.64 -23.66 48.60
N GLY A 14 16.09 -22.67 49.32
CA GLY A 14 16.28 -22.50 50.77
C GLY A 14 17.19 -21.34 51.23
N LEU A 15 17.29 -21.04 52.55
CA LEU A 15 16.52 -21.57 53.69
C LEU A 15 16.74 -20.71 54.97
N LEU A 16 15.67 -20.31 55.69
CA LEU A 16 15.65 -19.91 57.13
C LEU A 16 16.60 -18.72 57.53
N MET A 17 16.67 -18.15 58.74
CA MET A 17 15.83 -18.09 59.96
C MET A 17 16.17 -16.80 60.74
N ALA A 18 15.23 -16.25 61.53
CA ALA A 18 15.41 -15.89 62.96
C ALA A 18 14.25 -15.03 63.52
N LYS A 19 13.93 -15.22 64.81
CA LYS A 19 13.02 -14.37 65.61
C LYS A 19 13.54 -14.38 67.05
N PRO A 20 13.48 -13.25 67.79
CA PRO A 20 12.77 -13.30 69.07
C PRO A 20 12.06 -11.98 69.49
N LYS A 21 11.18 -12.12 70.50
CA LYS A 21 10.73 -11.20 71.59
C LYS A 21 11.26 -9.74 71.58
N GLY A 22 10.49 -8.69 71.91
CA GLY A 22 9.15 -8.64 72.53
C GLY A 22 8.83 -7.23 73.10
N ASP A 23 7.72 -6.92 73.82
CA ASP A 23 6.55 -7.74 74.18
C ASP A 23 5.20 -6.94 74.30
N GLY A 24 4.99 -5.96 75.21
CA GLY A 24 3.70 -5.24 75.41
C GLY A 24 3.75 -3.94 76.27
N PRO A 25 2.62 -3.38 76.81
CA PRO A 25 1.25 -3.94 76.88
C PRO A 25 0.05 -2.94 76.65
N ASP A 26 -1.17 -3.48 76.85
CA ASP A 26 -2.47 -2.86 77.25
C ASP A 26 -3.26 -1.86 76.35
N GLY A 27 -4.49 -2.27 75.98
CA GLY A 27 -5.57 -1.46 75.36
C GLY A 27 -6.76 -2.35 74.92
N PRO A 28 -8.05 -2.05 75.24
CA PRO A 28 -9.06 -3.11 75.41
C PRO A 28 -10.08 -3.34 74.27
N ASP A 29 -10.48 -4.61 74.16
CA ASP A 29 -11.82 -5.19 73.92
C ASP A 29 -12.88 -4.46 73.03
N GLY A 30 -13.04 -4.99 71.80
CA GLY A 30 -14.28 -5.70 71.42
C GLY A 30 -15.48 -4.93 70.83
N ASP A 31 -15.64 -4.99 69.50
CA ASP A 31 -16.80 -5.62 68.85
C ASP A 31 -16.44 -6.08 67.42
N GLY A 32 -17.13 -7.06 66.86
CA GLY A 32 -16.75 -7.78 65.63
C GLY A 32 -17.62 -7.49 64.41
N GLY A 33 -17.11 -6.70 63.47
CA GLY A 33 -17.63 -6.59 62.09
C GLY A 33 -16.67 -7.19 61.06
N ASP A 34 -17.19 -7.88 60.04
CA ASP A 34 -16.41 -8.58 59.02
C ASP A 34 -15.57 -7.64 58.12
N VAL A 35 -14.34 -7.35 58.55
CA VAL A 35 -13.33 -6.66 57.75
C VAL A 35 -12.62 -7.62 56.78
N ASP A 36 -12.18 -7.10 55.64
CA ASP A 36 -11.38 -7.85 54.69
C ASP A 36 -9.93 -8.06 55.21
N PRO A 37 -9.43 -9.30 55.31
CA PRO A 37 -8.18 -9.60 56.01
C PRO A 37 -6.91 -9.17 55.25
N LEU A 38 -7.01 -8.71 53.99
CA LEU A 38 -5.88 -8.17 53.23
C LEU A 38 -5.82 -6.64 53.26
N THR A 39 -6.90 -5.96 53.66
CA THR A 39 -7.02 -4.49 53.60
C THR A 39 -7.48 -3.82 54.89
N GLY A 40 -8.00 -4.58 55.86
CA GLY A 40 -8.45 -4.08 57.16
C GLY A 40 -9.71 -3.20 57.12
N ARG A 41 -10.44 -3.17 56.00
CA ARG A 41 -11.63 -2.33 55.81
C ARG A 41 -12.93 -3.16 55.85
N PRO A 42 -14.07 -2.58 56.27
CA PRO A 42 -15.37 -3.26 56.19
C PRO A 42 -15.68 -3.68 54.75
N LYS A 43 -16.16 -4.91 54.55
CA LYS A 43 -16.45 -5.42 53.20
C LYS A 43 -17.57 -4.66 52.48
N ASP A 44 -18.60 -4.28 53.23
CA ASP A 44 -19.86 -3.76 52.69
C ASP A 44 -20.08 -2.27 53.01
N SER A 45 -19.07 -1.42 52.79
CA SER A 45 -19.29 0.04 52.78
C SER A 45 -20.01 0.48 51.50
N ALA A 46 -20.96 1.42 51.63
CA ALA A 46 -21.73 1.93 50.49
C ALA A 46 -20.83 2.55 49.39
N GLU A 47 -19.70 3.16 49.77
CA GLU A 47 -18.65 3.64 48.84
C GLU A 47 -18.19 2.55 47.87
N ARG A 48 -18.16 1.27 48.29
CA ARG A 48 -17.74 0.15 47.43
C ARG A 48 -18.74 -0.10 46.32
N GLN A 49 -20.04 0.05 46.60
CA GLN A 49 -21.11 -0.08 45.62
C GLN A 49 -21.18 1.16 44.72
N GLU A 50 -20.97 2.36 45.26
CA GLU A 50 -20.90 3.59 44.46
C GLU A 50 -19.72 3.58 43.49
N ARG A 51 -18.54 3.12 43.92
CA ARG A 51 -17.37 2.91 43.03
C ARG A 51 -17.53 1.78 42.01
N LEU A 52 -18.48 0.86 42.21
CA LEU A 52 -18.82 -0.18 41.22
C LEU A 52 -19.91 0.28 40.24
N ASN A 53 -20.77 1.21 40.65
CA ASN A 53 -21.79 1.84 39.80
C ASN A 53 -21.26 3.04 38.99
N PHE A 54 -20.01 3.47 39.21
CA PHE A 54 -19.37 4.49 38.38
C PHE A 54 -19.24 3.98 36.93
N GLN A 55 -20.01 4.57 36.02
CA GLN A 55 -19.94 4.33 34.57
C GLN A 55 -18.69 4.99 33.96
N GLY A 56 -17.52 4.70 34.53
CA GLY A 56 -16.25 5.03 33.92
C GLY A 56 -16.14 4.29 32.59
N LYS A 57 -15.95 5.02 31.49
CA LYS A 57 -15.63 4.45 30.19
C LYS A 57 -14.52 3.41 30.38
N ASN A 58 -14.79 2.17 30.02
CA ASN A 58 -13.79 1.11 30.03
C ASN A 58 -12.69 1.50 29.03
N ALA A 59 -11.42 1.50 29.48
CA ALA A 59 -10.30 2.06 28.70
C ALA A 59 -10.14 1.44 27.30
N SER A 60 -10.63 0.23 27.06
CA SER A 60 -10.72 -0.38 25.73
C SER A 60 -11.56 0.41 24.72
N THR A 61 -12.60 1.12 25.18
CA THR A 61 -13.50 1.93 24.36
C THR A 61 -12.84 3.25 24.00
N GLU A 62 -12.16 3.89 24.95
CA GLU A 62 -11.34 5.08 24.68
C GLU A 62 -10.12 4.73 23.81
N MET A 63 -9.52 3.54 23.96
CA MET A 63 -8.43 3.08 23.10
C MET A 63 -8.87 2.89 21.64
N ALA A 64 -10.12 2.48 21.40
CA ALA A 64 -10.70 2.39 20.05
C ALA A 64 -10.99 3.79 19.49
N GLU A 65 -11.65 4.65 20.29
CA GLU A 65 -11.96 6.04 19.95
C GLU A 65 -10.68 6.85 19.62
N VAL A 66 -9.59 6.62 20.37
CA VAL A 66 -8.24 7.18 20.11
C VAL A 66 -7.56 6.54 18.90
N HIS A 67 -7.70 5.22 18.66
CA HIS A 67 -7.12 4.58 17.48
C HIS A 67 -7.75 5.09 16.18
N ASP A 68 -9.09 5.21 16.14
CA ASP A 68 -9.80 5.68 14.96
C ASP A 68 -9.62 7.20 14.76
N THR A 69 -9.51 7.98 15.84
CA THR A 69 -9.13 9.40 15.75
C THR A 69 -7.68 9.55 15.25
N ALA A 70 -6.71 8.83 15.83
CA ALA A 70 -5.31 8.90 15.39
C ALA A 70 -5.12 8.42 13.95
N LYS A 71 -5.93 7.45 13.49
CA LYS A 71 -5.97 7.04 12.09
C LYS A 71 -6.51 8.16 11.20
N ALA A 72 -7.65 8.75 11.54
CA ALA A 72 -8.24 9.85 10.76
C ALA A 72 -7.34 11.10 10.74
N GLU A 73 -6.69 11.42 11.86
CA GLU A 73 -5.70 12.50 11.95
C GLU A 73 -4.46 12.19 11.09
N ALA A 74 -3.94 10.96 11.12
CA ALA A 74 -2.84 10.53 10.24
C ALA A 74 -3.21 10.55 8.74
N GLU A 75 -4.44 10.17 8.38
CA GLU A 75 -4.96 10.25 7.02
C GLU A 75 -5.20 11.71 6.57
N SER A 76 -5.51 12.62 7.50
CA SER A 76 -5.66 14.06 7.22
C SER A 76 -4.36 14.87 7.24
N GLY A 77 -3.32 14.36 7.93
CA GLY A 77 -2.07 15.06 8.22
C GLY A 77 -0.85 14.57 7.44
N ARG A 78 -0.97 13.46 6.69
CA ARG A 78 0.02 13.11 5.67
C ARG A 78 -0.07 14.13 4.53
N ALA A 79 1.08 14.58 4.02
CA ALA A 79 1.08 15.30 2.74
C ALA A 79 0.61 14.36 1.61
N GLY A 80 0.44 14.91 0.40
CA GLY A 80 0.19 14.08 -0.77
C GLY A 80 1.30 13.04 -0.97
N ASP A 81 0.94 11.97 -1.67
CA ASP A 81 1.82 10.92 -2.17
C ASP A 81 1.43 10.83 -3.66
N SER A 82 1.72 11.93 -4.39
CA SER A 82 1.10 12.23 -5.70
C SER A 82 1.72 11.46 -6.88
N ASP A 83 2.88 10.88 -6.66
CA ASP A 83 3.65 10.02 -7.56
C ASP A 83 3.61 8.53 -7.15
N GLY A 84 3.34 8.25 -5.87
CA GLY A 84 3.23 6.91 -5.29
C GLY A 84 4.53 6.35 -4.73
N ASP A 85 5.54 7.18 -4.45
CA ASP A 85 6.85 6.74 -3.97
C ASP A 85 6.86 6.35 -2.47
N GLY A 86 5.79 6.68 -1.73
CA GLY A 86 5.64 6.39 -0.30
C GLY A 86 6.20 7.46 0.64
N GLN A 87 6.76 8.54 0.10
CA GLN A 87 7.22 9.73 0.83
C GLN A 87 6.14 10.83 0.81
N PRO A 88 6.27 11.89 1.63
CA PRO A 88 5.29 12.98 1.64
C PRO A 88 5.73 14.12 0.70
N ASP A 89 4.84 14.55 -0.20
CA ASP A 89 4.98 15.74 -1.05
C ASP A 89 5.43 16.97 -0.22
N VAL A 90 6.67 17.43 -0.44
CA VAL A 90 7.26 18.59 0.26
C VAL A 90 7.22 19.84 -0.61
N PRO A 91 6.29 20.80 -0.35
CA PRO A 91 6.06 21.93 -1.26
C PRO A 91 7.31 22.78 -1.48
N GLY A 92 7.73 22.92 -2.74
CA GLY A 92 8.90 23.70 -3.14
C GLY A 92 10.17 22.87 -3.39
N THR A 93 10.14 21.55 -3.19
CA THR A 93 11.14 20.67 -3.80
C THR A 93 10.64 20.27 -5.19
N PRO A 94 11.37 20.53 -6.28
CA PRO A 94 11.04 19.95 -7.58
C PRO A 94 11.21 18.44 -7.48
N ASP A 95 10.17 17.68 -7.81
CA ASP A 95 10.29 16.25 -8.04
C ASP A 95 11.23 16.04 -9.23
N THR A 96 12.38 15.41 -8.96
CA THR A 96 13.42 15.13 -9.97
C THR A 96 13.32 13.73 -10.55
N THR A 97 12.32 12.94 -10.13
CA THR A 97 12.01 11.62 -10.69
C THR A 97 11.09 11.77 -11.91
N ARG A 98 10.09 12.66 -11.82
CA ARG A 98 9.16 13.02 -12.88
C ARG A 98 9.86 13.74 -14.04
N ARG A 99 9.68 13.20 -15.25
CA ARG A 99 10.29 13.75 -16.49
C ARG A 99 9.40 14.75 -17.23
N TRP A 100 8.15 14.92 -16.79
CA TRP A 100 7.24 15.92 -17.31
C TRP A 100 7.40 17.23 -16.54
N THR A 101 7.60 18.35 -17.24
CA THR A 101 7.64 19.67 -16.59
C THR A 101 6.24 20.16 -16.21
N ASP A 102 6.14 21.04 -15.22
CA ASP A 102 4.87 21.67 -14.80
C ASP A 102 4.10 22.29 -15.98
N GLU A 103 4.81 22.90 -16.93
CA GLU A 103 4.23 23.53 -18.13
C GLU A 103 3.71 22.50 -19.14
N GLN A 104 4.35 21.33 -19.26
CA GLN A 104 3.81 20.21 -20.04
C GLN A 104 2.58 19.61 -19.37
N LEU A 105 2.63 19.40 -18.05
CA LEU A 105 1.54 18.84 -17.26
C LEU A 105 0.29 19.73 -17.30
N ALA A 106 0.47 21.05 -17.34
CA ALA A 106 -0.62 22.02 -17.52
C ALA A 106 -1.33 21.91 -18.88
N GLU A 107 -0.68 21.41 -19.93
CA GLU A 107 -1.34 21.06 -21.20
C GLU A 107 -1.97 19.65 -21.19
N MET A 108 -1.46 18.74 -20.36
CA MET A 108 -1.79 17.30 -20.40
C MET A 108 -3.01 16.91 -19.54
N THR A 109 -4.17 17.47 -19.88
CA THR A 109 -5.43 17.24 -19.15
C THR A 109 -5.93 15.79 -19.16
N ASN A 110 -5.40 14.92 -20.03
CA ASN A 110 -5.79 13.53 -20.21
C ASN A 110 -4.60 12.55 -20.05
N LEU A 111 -3.56 12.89 -19.27
CA LEU A 111 -2.32 12.10 -19.19
C LEU A 111 -2.54 10.62 -18.85
N GLY A 112 -2.10 9.74 -19.76
CA GLY A 112 -2.17 8.29 -19.63
C GLY A 112 -3.56 7.70 -19.90
N ASN A 113 -4.56 8.52 -20.25
CA ASN A 113 -5.88 8.03 -20.67
C ASN A 113 -5.79 7.23 -21.99
N ILE A 114 -6.41 6.05 -22.02
CA ILE A 114 -6.48 5.18 -23.20
C ILE A 114 -7.96 4.96 -23.59
N PRO A 115 -8.55 5.82 -24.45
CA PRO A 115 -9.93 5.65 -24.91
C PRO A 115 -10.15 4.32 -25.64
N ASP A 116 -11.36 3.78 -25.62
CA ASP A 116 -11.71 2.43 -26.11
C ASP A 116 -11.16 2.12 -27.53
N LYS A 117 -11.31 3.05 -28.49
CA LYS A 117 -10.75 2.88 -29.84
C LYS A 117 -9.22 2.75 -29.85
N ARG A 118 -8.53 3.35 -28.88
CA ARG A 118 -7.07 3.24 -28.70
C ARG A 118 -6.67 1.92 -28.08
N GLN A 119 -7.48 1.36 -27.16
CA GLN A 119 -7.28 0.02 -26.64
C GLN A 119 -7.37 -1.02 -27.78
N VAL A 120 -8.46 -0.99 -28.54
CA VAL A 120 -8.67 -1.84 -29.74
C VAL A 120 -7.55 -1.65 -30.77
N HIS A 121 -7.16 -0.40 -31.08
CA HIS A 121 -6.04 -0.14 -31.98
C HIS A 121 -4.72 -0.74 -31.45
N ILE A 122 -4.41 -0.62 -30.17
CA ILE A 122 -3.18 -1.17 -29.59
C ILE A 122 -3.19 -2.70 -29.62
N LEU A 123 -4.29 -3.33 -29.19
CA LEU A 123 -4.40 -4.78 -29.03
C LEU A 123 -4.69 -5.51 -30.34
N ASP A 124 -5.83 -5.24 -30.97
CA ASP A 124 -6.35 -5.93 -32.16
C ASP A 124 -5.84 -5.33 -33.47
N GLY A 125 -5.53 -4.03 -33.45
CA GLY A 125 -5.15 -3.26 -34.62
C GLY A 125 -6.33 -2.66 -35.40
N GLU A 126 -6.00 -1.90 -36.46
CA GLU A 126 -7.00 -1.28 -37.33
C GLU A 126 -6.84 -1.81 -38.76
N TRP A 127 -7.77 -2.64 -39.22
CA TRP A 127 -7.74 -3.32 -40.52
C TRP A 127 -8.48 -2.54 -41.60
N ASP A 128 -7.92 -2.50 -42.81
CA ASP A 128 -8.65 -2.13 -44.02
C ASP A 128 -9.28 -3.38 -44.66
N TYR A 129 -10.61 -3.38 -44.75
CA TYR A 129 -11.38 -4.51 -45.28
C TYR A 129 -11.39 -4.59 -46.81
N ASP A 130 -11.06 -3.50 -47.53
CA ASP A 130 -11.02 -3.48 -48.99
C ASP A 130 -9.68 -4.01 -49.55
N SER A 131 -8.57 -3.75 -48.85
CA SER A 131 -7.24 -4.31 -49.18
C SER A 131 -6.91 -5.62 -48.45
N GLY A 132 -7.46 -5.82 -47.25
CA GLY A 132 -7.05 -6.88 -46.33
C GLY A 132 -5.75 -6.57 -45.56
N GLU A 133 -5.26 -5.33 -45.61
CA GLU A 133 -4.02 -4.91 -44.95
C GLU A 133 -4.27 -4.30 -43.56
N LEU A 134 -3.30 -4.46 -42.66
CA LEU A 134 -3.34 -3.94 -41.30
C LEU A 134 -2.72 -2.52 -41.23
N LEU A 135 -3.57 -1.49 -41.11
CA LEU A 135 -3.20 -0.08 -41.15
C LEU A 135 -2.32 0.37 -39.97
N GLY A 136 -2.41 -0.30 -38.82
CA GLY A 136 -1.63 0.04 -37.63
C GLY A 136 -1.99 -0.77 -36.39
N GLY A 137 -1.15 -0.69 -35.36
CA GLY A 137 -1.38 -1.37 -34.08
C GLY A 137 -1.34 -2.89 -34.18
N GLY A 138 -2.07 -3.60 -33.31
CA GLY A 138 -2.16 -5.07 -33.33
C GLY A 138 -1.03 -5.76 -32.57
N HIS A 139 -0.85 -5.40 -31.30
CA HIS A 139 0.25 -5.80 -30.42
C HIS A 139 -0.16 -6.74 -29.27
N ALA A 140 -1.42 -7.19 -29.21
CA ALA A 140 -1.83 -8.23 -28.26
C ALA A 140 -1.03 -9.54 -28.47
N PRO A 141 -0.87 -10.38 -27.43
CA PRO A 141 -0.17 -11.66 -27.56
C PRO A 141 -0.86 -12.60 -28.54
N GLY A 142 -0.10 -13.20 -29.45
CA GLY A 142 -0.61 -14.11 -30.48
C GLY A 142 -1.28 -13.43 -31.68
N SER A 143 -1.08 -12.12 -31.88
CA SER A 143 -1.66 -11.38 -33.03
C SER A 143 -1.07 -11.80 -34.38
N GLY A 144 0.16 -12.31 -34.41
CA GLY A 144 0.85 -12.86 -35.58
C GLY A 144 1.21 -11.82 -36.65
N ASN A 145 1.13 -10.53 -36.33
CA ASN A 145 1.21 -9.44 -37.31
C ASN A 145 2.65 -9.21 -37.82
N PRO A 146 2.96 -9.47 -39.11
CA PRO A 146 4.35 -9.46 -39.60
C PRO A 146 5.05 -8.10 -39.50
N GLY A 147 6.33 -8.12 -39.12
CA GLY A 147 7.17 -6.94 -38.93
C GLY A 147 6.87 -6.17 -37.64
N LYS A 148 6.06 -6.71 -36.73
CA LYS A 148 5.66 -6.08 -35.46
C LYS A 148 6.05 -6.93 -34.26
N THR A 149 6.08 -6.27 -33.11
CA THR A 149 6.22 -6.87 -31.79
C THR A 149 4.86 -7.13 -31.13
N GLU A 150 4.82 -8.08 -30.20
CA GLU A 150 3.66 -8.38 -29.35
C GLU A 150 4.02 -8.26 -27.87
N PHE A 151 3.05 -7.88 -27.03
CA PHE A 151 3.20 -7.97 -25.58
C PHE A 151 3.28 -9.44 -25.13
N PRO A 152 3.91 -9.74 -23.98
CA PRO A 152 4.06 -11.11 -23.53
C PRO A 152 2.73 -11.83 -23.26
N GLU A 153 2.62 -13.12 -23.63
CA GLU A 153 1.45 -14.01 -23.36
C GLU A 153 1.05 -14.10 -21.87
N ARG A 154 1.95 -13.68 -20.98
CA ARG A 154 1.78 -13.63 -19.52
C ARG A 154 1.12 -12.35 -19.00
N TRP A 155 0.82 -11.37 -19.85
CA TRP A 155 0.06 -10.17 -19.52
C TRP A 155 -1.35 -10.25 -20.13
N THR A 156 -2.37 -9.84 -19.36
CA THR A 156 -3.73 -9.64 -19.89
C THR A 156 -3.85 -8.30 -20.59
N ASP A 157 -4.88 -8.12 -21.43
CA ASP A 157 -5.21 -6.86 -22.08
C ASP A 157 -5.30 -5.68 -21.09
N GLU A 158 -5.91 -5.93 -19.92
CA GLU A 158 -6.01 -4.99 -18.79
C GLU A 158 -4.62 -4.60 -18.27
N GLN A 159 -3.74 -5.57 -18.00
CA GLN A 159 -2.36 -5.31 -17.57
C GLN A 159 -1.53 -4.58 -18.64
N ILE A 160 -1.78 -4.86 -19.93
CA ILE A 160 -1.14 -4.13 -21.03
C ILE A 160 -1.58 -2.66 -21.00
N MET A 161 -2.88 -2.38 -20.85
CA MET A 161 -3.39 -1.01 -20.75
C MET A 161 -2.85 -0.28 -19.51
N ASP A 162 -2.85 -0.90 -18.33
CA ASP A 162 -2.33 -0.31 -17.10
C ASP A 162 -0.83 0.02 -17.23
N ASN A 163 -0.01 -0.92 -17.70
CA ASN A 163 1.43 -0.72 -17.89
C ASN A 163 1.74 0.40 -18.90
N ILE A 164 0.93 0.55 -19.97
CA ILE A 164 1.03 1.67 -20.92
C ILE A 164 0.63 2.99 -20.24
N SER A 165 -0.42 2.97 -19.42
CA SER A 165 -0.95 4.13 -18.70
C SER A 165 0.07 4.67 -17.68
N ASP A 166 0.80 3.78 -17.02
CA ASP A 166 1.84 4.14 -16.05
C ASP A 166 3.14 4.59 -16.73
N VAL A 167 3.59 3.97 -17.83
CA VAL A 167 4.72 4.48 -18.64
C VAL A 167 4.40 5.86 -19.24
N ALA A 168 3.13 6.17 -19.54
CA ALA A 168 2.73 7.51 -19.95
C ALA A 168 2.87 8.56 -18.83
N ARG A 169 2.50 8.21 -17.59
CA ARG A 169 2.59 9.10 -16.41
C ARG A 169 4.03 9.28 -15.95
N ASN A 170 4.74 8.17 -15.78
CA ASN A 170 6.03 8.06 -15.10
C ASN A 170 7.07 7.41 -16.04
N PRO A 171 7.47 8.11 -17.13
CA PRO A 171 8.34 7.53 -18.16
C PRO A 171 9.79 7.32 -17.68
N GLY A 172 10.41 6.26 -18.19
CA GLY A 172 11.85 6.00 -17.98
C GLY A 172 12.75 6.88 -18.86
N SER A 173 12.26 7.30 -20.02
CA SER A 173 12.93 8.23 -20.94
C SER A 173 12.59 9.70 -20.66
N GLU A 174 13.44 10.59 -21.15
CA GLU A 174 13.02 11.98 -21.38
C GLU A 174 11.89 12.03 -22.44
N PRO A 175 10.89 12.91 -22.31
CA PRO A 175 9.86 13.08 -23.33
C PRO A 175 10.38 13.68 -24.65
N ALA A 176 10.36 12.89 -25.72
CA ALA A 176 10.73 13.34 -27.05
C ALA A 176 9.49 13.89 -27.80
N PRO A 177 9.52 15.11 -28.38
CA PRO A 177 8.41 15.61 -29.19
C PRO A 177 8.29 14.82 -30.51
N ARG A 178 7.07 14.50 -30.94
CA ARG A 178 6.83 13.73 -32.18
C ARG A 178 6.36 14.63 -33.36
N PRO A 179 6.65 14.27 -34.62
CA PRO A 179 6.05 14.91 -35.78
C PRO A 179 4.52 14.90 -35.72
N GLY A 180 3.87 16.02 -36.07
CA GLY A 180 2.43 16.20 -35.89
C GLY A 180 1.99 16.64 -34.48
N GLY A 181 2.92 16.66 -33.50
CA GLY A 181 2.67 17.14 -32.15
C GLY A 181 2.27 16.04 -31.15
N GLY A 182 2.38 16.36 -29.87
CA GLY A 182 2.43 15.37 -28.80
C GLY A 182 3.84 14.80 -28.63
N TYR A 183 3.93 13.67 -27.92
CA TYR A 183 5.19 13.16 -27.38
C TYR A 183 5.38 11.66 -27.63
N ARG A 184 6.61 11.21 -27.40
CA ARG A 184 7.08 9.82 -27.37
C ARG A 184 7.85 9.64 -26.06
N VAL A 185 7.54 8.59 -25.33
CA VAL A 185 8.27 8.17 -24.14
C VAL A 185 8.51 6.66 -24.18
N THR A 186 9.57 6.18 -23.52
CA THR A 186 9.72 4.76 -23.19
C THR A 186 9.82 4.54 -21.68
N GLY A 187 9.51 3.32 -21.26
CA GLY A 187 9.66 2.86 -19.89
C GLY A 187 9.79 1.34 -19.86
N VAL A 188 10.33 0.80 -18.76
CA VAL A 188 10.52 -0.65 -18.58
C VAL A 188 9.64 -1.13 -17.44
N VAL A 189 8.71 -2.03 -17.74
CA VAL A 189 7.82 -2.66 -16.76
C VAL A 189 8.07 -4.16 -16.78
N ASP A 190 8.45 -4.73 -15.63
CA ASP A 190 8.66 -6.18 -15.44
C ASP A 190 9.47 -6.85 -16.57
N GLY A 191 10.60 -6.24 -16.93
CA GLY A 191 11.53 -6.73 -17.95
C GLY A 191 11.15 -6.42 -19.41
N VAL A 192 10.03 -5.73 -19.67
CA VAL A 192 9.56 -5.33 -21.00
C VAL A 192 9.79 -3.84 -21.20
N GLU A 193 10.51 -3.43 -22.26
CA GLU A 193 10.54 -2.03 -22.70
C GLU A 193 9.32 -1.71 -23.56
N ILE A 194 8.61 -0.65 -23.24
CA ILE A 194 7.40 -0.17 -23.92
C ILE A 194 7.67 1.21 -24.50
N GLU A 195 7.33 1.46 -25.77
CA GLU A 195 7.16 2.81 -26.30
C GLU A 195 5.69 3.23 -26.20
N VAL A 196 5.44 4.44 -25.69
CA VAL A 196 4.12 5.07 -25.66
C VAL A 196 4.15 6.38 -26.46
N LEU A 197 3.23 6.49 -27.41
CA LEU A 197 3.00 7.69 -28.20
C LEU A 197 1.80 8.45 -27.64
N LEU A 198 2.01 9.72 -27.31
CA LEU A 198 1.05 10.60 -26.65
C LEU A 198 0.63 11.73 -27.59
N ASN A 199 -0.62 12.15 -27.47
CA ASN A 199 -1.09 13.43 -28.00
C ASN A 199 -0.59 14.60 -27.12
N ARG A 200 -0.82 15.85 -27.53
CA ARG A 200 -0.42 17.04 -26.75
C ARG A 200 -1.12 17.10 -25.39
N ASP A 201 -2.38 16.66 -25.33
CA ASP A 201 -3.21 16.60 -24.13
C ASP A 201 -2.89 15.40 -23.21
N GLY A 202 -1.86 14.60 -23.53
CA GLY A 202 -1.48 13.42 -22.74
C GLY A 202 -2.33 12.17 -23.00
N THR A 203 -3.37 12.23 -23.84
CA THR A 203 -4.12 11.05 -24.28
C THR A 203 -3.20 10.10 -25.07
N VAL A 204 -3.23 8.80 -24.77
CA VAL A 204 -2.46 7.78 -25.50
C VAL A 204 -2.98 7.66 -26.94
N TRP A 205 -2.07 7.81 -27.89
CA TRP A 205 -2.32 7.64 -29.33
C TRP A 205 -2.07 6.20 -29.78
N SER A 206 -0.99 5.58 -29.32
CA SER A 206 -0.66 4.17 -29.57
C SER A 206 0.51 3.78 -28.65
N ALA A 207 0.72 2.49 -28.42
CA ALA A 207 1.85 1.97 -27.66
C ALA A 207 2.15 0.53 -28.10
N TYR A 208 3.41 0.11 -27.94
CA TYR A 208 3.88 -1.22 -28.33
C TYR A 208 5.18 -1.55 -27.58
N PRO A 209 5.51 -2.84 -27.38
CA PRO A 209 6.76 -3.23 -26.76
C PRO A 209 7.91 -3.12 -27.76
N LEU A 210 9.07 -2.65 -27.31
CA LEU A 210 10.31 -2.61 -28.11
C LEU A 210 11.10 -3.92 -28.00
N GLY A 211 10.97 -4.62 -26.87
CA GLY A 211 11.67 -5.86 -26.56
C GLY A 211 11.60 -6.19 -25.07
N GLY A 212 12.11 -7.36 -24.68
CA GLY A 212 12.18 -7.78 -23.27
C GLY A 212 11.59 -9.16 -23.00
N ASP A 213 11.42 -9.48 -21.71
CA ASP A 213 11.10 -10.83 -21.23
C ASP A 213 9.68 -11.28 -21.60
N GLY A 214 9.62 -12.04 -22.70
CA GLY A 214 8.41 -12.62 -23.29
C GLY A 214 7.86 -11.87 -24.50
N VAL A 215 8.51 -10.79 -24.96
CA VAL A 215 8.11 -10.06 -26.17
C VAL A 215 8.40 -10.90 -27.42
N VAL A 216 7.40 -11.05 -28.29
CA VAL A 216 7.51 -11.72 -29.58
C VAL A 216 7.79 -10.67 -30.68
N PHE A 217 8.48 -11.08 -31.76
CA PHE A 217 8.60 -10.32 -33.00
C PHE A 217 8.32 -11.26 -34.18
N ASN A 218 7.49 -10.82 -35.13
CA ASN A 218 6.95 -11.62 -36.24
C ASN A 218 7.58 -11.29 -37.60
#